data_AF-A0A936E6U3-F1
#
_entry.id   AF-A0A936E6U3-F1
#
_cell.length_a   1.000
_cell.length_b   1.000
_cell.length_c   1.000
_cell.angle_alpha   90.00
_cell.angle_beta   90.00
_cell.angle_gamma   90.00
#
_symmetry.space_group_name_H-M   'P 1'
#
loop_
_entity.id
_entity.type
_entity.pdbx_description
1 polymer ?
#
loop_
_entity_poly.entity_id
_entity_poly.type
_entity_poly.pdbx_seq_one_letter_code
_entity_poly.pdbx_strand_id
1 'polypeptide(L)'
;MADDAILQKLDTLIRLQAHLAVSNLNSQKEKILFLSRAGISPREIADLLGTTANTVNVALSNARKDGSIKKRGKQEGDSNGER
;
A
#
# COMPACT_ATOMS: atom_id res chain seq x y z
N MET A 1 0.24 18.62 -19.27
CA MET A 1 0.24 17.78 -20.49
C MET A 1 1.43 16.82 -20.53
N ALA A 2 2.69 17.28 -20.60
CA ALA A 2 3.85 16.38 -20.55
C ALA A 2 4.02 15.71 -19.16
N ASP A 3 3.86 16.49 -18.10
CA ASP A 3 4.02 16.02 -16.72
C ASP A 3 2.97 14.97 -16.34
N ASP A 4 1.72 15.13 -16.79
CA ASP A 4 0.65 14.15 -16.56
C ASP A 4 0.97 12.78 -17.17
N ALA A 5 1.56 12.78 -18.37
CA ALA A 5 1.96 11.55 -19.04
C ALA A 5 3.13 10.86 -18.32
N ILE A 6 4.02 11.64 -17.68
CA ILE A 6 5.11 11.11 -16.85
C ILE A 6 4.53 10.51 -15.57
N LEU A 7 3.61 11.20 -14.88
CA LEU A 7 2.94 10.69 -13.68
C LEU A 7 2.21 9.36 -13.95
N GLN A 8 1.51 9.24 -15.06
CA GLN A 8 0.85 7.98 -15.46
C GLN A 8 1.85 6.83 -15.67
N LYS A 9 3.02 7.12 -16.25
CA LYS A 9 4.08 6.12 -16.43
C LYS A 9 4.71 5.74 -15.09
N LEU A 10 4.89 6.68 -14.17
CA LEU A 10 5.38 6.42 -12.82
C LEU A 10 4.40 5.53 -12.05
N ASP A 11 3.10 5.80 -12.11
CA ASP A 11 2.08 4.95 -11.50
C ASP A 11 2.13 3.51 -12.06
N THR A 12 2.27 3.39 -13.38
CA THR A 12 2.40 2.07 -14.03
C THR A 12 3.64 1.33 -13.53
N LEU A 13 4.76 2.04 -13.38
CA LEU A 13 6.02 1.48 -12.87
C LEU A 13 5.87 1.05 -11.41
N ILE A 14 5.28 1.87 -10.55
CA ILE A 14 5.02 1.53 -9.15
C ILE A 14 4.17 0.25 -9.04
N ARG A 15 3.11 0.14 -9.84
CA ARG A 15 2.24 -1.05 -9.85
C ARG A 15 3.00 -2.31 -10.28
N LEU A 16 3.80 -2.21 -11.34
CA LEU A 16 4.61 -3.33 -11.81
C LEU A 16 5.64 -3.77 -10.75
N GLN A 17 6.33 -2.83 -10.13
CA GLN A 17 7.30 -3.13 -9.08
C GLN A 17 6.64 -3.75 -7.84
N ALA A 18 5.45 -3.25 -7.45
CA ALA A 18 4.69 -3.84 -6.35
C ALA A 18 4.33 -5.31 -6.63
N HIS A 19 3.90 -5.63 -7.85
CA HIS A 19 3.61 -7.02 -8.26
C HIS A 19 4.85 -7.92 -8.22
N LEU A 20 5.98 -7.43 -8.73
CA LEU A 20 7.24 -8.17 -8.71
C LEU A 20 7.73 -8.41 -7.27
N ALA A 21 7.65 -7.39 -6.42
CA ALA A 21 8.12 -7.47 -5.04
C ALA A 21 7.35 -8.49 -4.19
N VAL A 22 6.06 -8.72 -4.49
CA VAL A 22 5.21 -9.67 -3.77
C VAL A 22 5.05 -11.02 -4.48
N SER A 23 5.72 -11.22 -5.63
CA SER A 23 5.57 -12.42 -6.46
C SER A 23 6.00 -13.71 -5.73
N ASN A 24 7.07 -13.62 -4.93
CA ASN A 24 7.63 -14.75 -4.18
C ASN A 24 7.01 -14.94 -2.79
N LEU A 25 6.01 -14.12 -2.41
CA LEU A 25 5.31 -14.25 -1.14
C LEU A 25 4.14 -15.21 -1.30
N ASN A 26 4.05 -16.20 -0.42
CA ASN A 26 3.08 -17.30 -0.56
C ASN A 26 1.72 -16.95 0.06
N SER A 27 1.69 -16.13 1.11
CA SER A 27 0.44 -15.77 1.78
C SER A 27 -0.02 -14.36 1.39
N GLN A 28 -1.33 -14.21 1.17
CA GLN A 28 -1.94 -12.89 0.94
C GLN A 28 -1.70 -11.94 2.12
N LYS A 29 -1.63 -12.48 3.35
CA LYS A 29 -1.23 -11.74 4.55
C LYS A 29 0.17 -11.13 4.35
N GLU A 30 1.18 -11.91 4.00
CA GLU A 30 2.54 -11.42 3.76
C GLU A 30 2.58 -10.29 2.71
N LYS A 31 1.86 -10.47 1.59
CA LYS A 31 1.78 -9.44 0.53
C LYS A 31 1.23 -8.13 1.08
N ILE A 32 0.13 -8.19 1.83
CA ILE A 32 -0.50 -7.02 2.45
C ILE A 32 0.46 -6.34 3.44
N LEU A 33 1.14 -7.12 4.30
CA LEU A 33 2.06 -6.57 5.29
C LEU A 33 3.28 -5.91 4.64
N PHE A 34 3.83 -6.54 3.60
CA PHE A 34 4.96 -6.01 2.84
C PHE A 34 4.61 -4.65 2.21
N LEU A 35 3.51 -4.58 1.46
CA LEU A 35 3.08 -3.36 0.79
C LEU A 35 2.68 -2.26 1.77
N SER A 36 2.06 -2.62 2.91
CA SER A 36 1.72 -1.66 3.97
C SER A 36 2.96 -1.08 4.63
N ARG A 37 4.01 -1.88 4.85
CA ARG A 37 5.30 -1.40 5.36
C ARG A 37 5.98 -0.45 4.37
N ALA A 38 5.85 -0.71 3.07
CA ALA A 38 6.30 0.18 2.00
C ALA A 38 5.49 1.50 1.91
N GLY A 39 4.41 1.65 2.68
CA GLY A 39 3.63 2.89 2.77
C GLY A 39 2.49 3.03 1.78
N ILE A 40 2.20 1.97 1.03
CA ILE A 40 1.06 1.93 0.11
C ILE A 40 -0.23 1.89 0.93
N SER A 41 -1.23 2.67 0.51
CA SER A 41 -2.49 2.75 1.25
C SER A 41 -3.30 1.45 1.15
N PRO A 42 -4.17 1.13 2.12
CA PRO A 42 -4.98 -0.09 2.07
C PRO A 42 -5.85 -0.21 0.81
N ARG A 43 -6.29 0.92 0.24
CA ARG A 43 -7.08 0.97 -0.99
C ARG A 43 -6.23 0.54 -2.20
N GLU A 44 -5.05 1.13 -2.35
CA GLU A 44 -4.14 0.79 -3.44
C GLU A 44 -3.64 -0.66 -3.33
N ILE A 45 -3.40 -1.16 -2.12
CA ILE A 45 -3.07 -2.58 -1.88
C ILE A 45 -4.20 -3.48 -2.38
N ALA A 46 -5.45 -3.10 -2.10
CA ALA A 46 -6.61 -3.87 -2.54
C ALA A 46 -6.68 -3.94 -4.07
N ASP A 47 -6.49 -2.81 -4.74
CA ASP A 47 -6.47 -2.72 -6.20
C ASP A 47 -5.31 -3.53 -6.80
N LEU A 48 -4.12 -3.47 -6.21
CA LEU A 48 -2.93 -4.22 -6.64
C LEU A 48 -3.07 -5.73 -6.46
N LEU A 49 -3.64 -6.18 -5.35
CA LEU A 49 -3.76 -7.60 -5.03
C LEU A 49 -5.07 -8.23 -5.54
N GLY A 50 -5.93 -7.46 -6.20
CA GLY A 50 -7.23 -7.94 -6.68
C GLY A 50 -8.15 -8.37 -5.53
N THR A 51 -8.18 -7.61 -4.44
CA THR A 51 -8.99 -7.91 -3.25
C THR A 51 -9.79 -6.69 -2.81
N THR A 52 -10.47 -6.76 -1.67
CA THR A 52 -11.23 -5.64 -1.11
C THR A 52 -10.43 -4.90 -0.06
N ALA A 53 -10.66 -3.57 0.06
CA ALA A 53 -10.08 -2.78 1.13
C ALA A 53 -10.45 -3.32 2.52
N ASN A 54 -11.63 -3.94 2.66
CA ASN A 54 -12.04 -4.58 3.91
C ASN A 54 -11.13 -5.77 4.27
N THR A 55 -10.83 -6.64 3.30
CA THR A 55 -9.88 -7.76 3.48
C THR A 55 -8.52 -7.25 3.93
N VAL A 56 -8.01 -6.19 3.30
CA VAL A 56 -6.75 -5.56 3.66
C VAL A 56 -6.80 -4.99 5.08
N ASN A 57 -7.85 -4.24 5.42
CA ASN A 57 -8.01 -3.65 6.75
C ASN A 57 -8.12 -4.69 7.86
N VAL A 58 -8.84 -5.80 7.63
CA VAL A 58 -8.92 -6.92 8.57
C VAL A 58 -7.55 -7.56 8.76
N ALA A 59 -6.81 -7.83 7.68
CA ALA A 59 -5.47 -8.39 7.75
C ALA A 59 -4.51 -7.48 8.53
N LEU A 60 -4.55 -6.16 8.28
CA LEU A 60 -3.76 -5.16 9.00
C LEU A 60 -4.18 -5.04 10.47
N SER A 61 -5.47 -5.11 10.76
CA SER A 61 -5.98 -5.08 12.14
C SER A 61 -5.48 -6.30 12.93
N ASN A 62 -5.58 -7.49 12.34
CA ASN A 62 -5.07 -8.72 12.96
C ASN A 62 -3.55 -8.64 13.15
N ALA A 63 -2.83 -8.10 12.17
CA ALA A 63 -1.38 -7.90 12.25
C ALA A 63 -0.93 -6.85 13.29
N ARG A 64 -1.81 -5.93 13.69
CA ARG A 64 -1.54 -5.01 14.80
C ARG A 64 -1.76 -5.69 16.15
N LYS A 65 -2.75 -6.58 16.24
CA LYS A 65 -3.06 -7.35 17.45
C LYS A 65 -1.96 -8.38 17.75
N ASP A 66 -1.43 -9.03 16.72
CA ASP A 66 -0.37 -10.04 16.85
C ASP A 66 1.05 -9.44 16.92
N GLY A 67 1.18 -8.10 16.88
CA GLY A 67 2.46 -7.39 16.98
C GLY A 67 3.30 -7.38 15.69
N SER A 68 2.81 -7.97 14.60
CA SER A 68 3.52 -8.01 13.30
C SER A 68 3.68 -6.64 12.64
N ILE A 69 2.83 -5.66 13.00
CA ILE A 69 2.94 -4.26 12.60
C ILE A 69 2.94 -3.37 13.83
N LYS A 70 4.02 -2.60 14.02
CA LYS A 70 4.02 -1.47 14.94
C LYS A 70 3.09 -0.39 14.40
N LYS A 71 2.18 0.12 15.23
CA LYS A 71 1.31 1.26 14.92
C LYS A 71 2.22 2.37 14.40
N ARG A 72 2.11 2.76 13.12
CA ARG A 72 2.79 3.95 12.61
C ARG A 72 2.37 5.09 13.53
N GLY A 73 3.32 5.62 14.30
CA GLY A 73 3.15 6.90 14.94
C GLY A 73 2.74 7.89 13.86
N LYS A 74 1.71 8.68 14.17
CA LYS A 74 1.16 9.78 13.37
C LYS A 74 2.26 10.37 12.45
N GLN A 75 2.24 10.05 11.16
CA GLN A 75 3.01 10.82 10.18
C GLN A 75 2.22 12.11 9.97
N GLU A 76 2.86 13.23 10.31
CA GLU A 76 2.39 14.59 10.06
C GLU A 76 1.97 14.68 8.59
N GLY A 77 0.67 14.85 8.39
CA GLY A 77 0.12 15.16 7.09
C GLY A 77 0.62 16.54 6.70
N ASP A 78 1.35 16.57 5.59
CA ASP A 78 1.62 17.74 4.78
C ASP A 78 0.36 18.61 4.67
N SER A 79 0.37 19.70 5.43
CA SER A 79 -0.64 20.74 5.37
C SER A 79 -0.38 21.60 4.15
N ASN A 80 -0.88 21.18 2.99
CA ASN A 80 -1.13 22.11 1.90
C ASN A 80 -2.63 22.41 1.84
N GLY A 81 -3.05 23.32 2.72
CA GLY A 81 -4.34 23.99 2.64
C GLY A 81 -4.09 25.44 2.26
N GLU A 82 -4.26 25.74 0.98
CA GLU A 82 -4.29 27.08 0.39
C GLU A 82 -5.16 28.03 1.23
N ARG A 83 -4.58 29.15 1.67
CA ARG A 83 -5.25 30.42 1.89
C ARG A 83 -4.31 31.57 1.60
#